data_AF-A0A4R6WQ80-F1
#
_entry.id   AF-A0A4R6WQ80-F1
#
_cell.length_a   1.000
_cell.length_b   1.000
_cell.length_c   1.000
_cell.angle_alpha   90.00
_cell.angle_beta   90.00
_cell.angle_gamma   90.00
#
_symmetry.space_group_name_H-M   'P 1'
#
loop_
_entity.id
_entity.type
_entity.pdbx_description
1 polymer ?
#
loop_
_entity_poly.entity_id
_entity_poly.type
_entity_poly.pdbx_seq_one_letter_code
_entity_poly.pdbx_strand_id
1 'polypeptide(L)'
;MAPELSTPAYLACCGVGGGFAAIGLDGDGRPLWHQTQPARAHDIIGHADLGICAVVARKPGTYVAVCDLVTGKTQVTCKAVSGHHFDGHGVFSLDGREIFATQSADRTQDGLIAVYDTRSGALLRTFPSQGTEPHELIWSEPGILAIAHGGIVNRNDPDAIDSSLVLLEAESGEVLRRWVLDDDWETLSIRHLAGLTDGGIVFAMQDQDAATDRRPLVGIATASGALSFLPIPPELQPRLDGYIGSVAADTAGRVVAATAPRGGVAMFWSVDDGRFIGRVDLPDVCGVAPGAKPGTMRLTSGHGRQLLAAVDSRNGISGLELAEMTEAGIQWDNHLARVAPGAGGLG
;
A
#
# COMPACT_ATOMS: atom_id res chain seq x y z
N MET A 1 21.94 -10.06 -30.18
CA MET A 1 22.11 -10.11 -28.70
C MET A 1 20.72 -10.13 -28.11
N ALA A 2 20.43 -11.07 -27.21
CA ALA A 2 19.19 -11.00 -26.43
C ALA A 2 19.25 -9.71 -25.58
N PRO A 3 18.14 -8.98 -25.39
CA PRO A 3 18.12 -7.83 -24.50
C PRO A 3 18.58 -8.26 -23.11
N GLU A 4 19.47 -7.47 -22.50
CA GLU A 4 19.92 -7.68 -21.13
C GLU A 4 18.73 -7.44 -20.21
N LEU A 5 18.29 -8.48 -19.50
CA LEU A 5 17.13 -8.40 -18.63
C LEU A 5 17.52 -7.64 -17.36
N SER A 6 16.84 -6.52 -17.09
CA SER A 6 17.04 -5.72 -15.88
C SER A 6 16.00 -6.02 -14.82
N THR A 7 16.41 -6.03 -13.56
CA THR A 7 15.47 -6.12 -12.42
C THR A 7 14.67 -4.82 -12.31
N PRO A 8 13.32 -4.89 -12.20
CA PRO A 8 12.50 -3.72 -11.90
C PRO A 8 12.91 -3.02 -10.61
N ALA A 9 12.87 -1.69 -10.64
CA ALA A 9 12.95 -0.83 -9.46
C ALA A 9 11.57 -0.56 -8.86
N TYR A 10 10.52 -0.65 -9.67
CA TYR A 10 9.14 -0.51 -9.21
C TYR A 10 8.22 -1.55 -9.85
N LEU A 11 7.10 -1.79 -9.16
CA LEU A 11 6.02 -2.66 -9.59
C LEU A 11 4.70 -1.92 -9.44
N ALA A 12 3.82 -2.03 -10.43
CA ALA A 12 2.48 -1.43 -10.36
C ALA A 12 1.46 -2.27 -11.12
N CYS A 13 0.20 -2.14 -10.72
CA CYS A 13 -0.95 -2.62 -11.49
C CYS A 13 -1.53 -1.47 -12.33
N CYS A 14 -2.17 -1.80 -13.44
CA CYS A 14 -2.81 -0.80 -14.31
C CYS A 14 -3.96 -1.36 -15.13
N GLY A 15 -4.84 -0.47 -15.59
CA GLY A 15 -5.68 -0.68 -16.76
C GLY A 15 -4.91 -0.39 -18.05
N VAL A 16 -5.07 -1.23 -19.07
CA VAL A 16 -4.45 -1.04 -20.39
C VAL A 16 -5.28 -1.69 -21.48
N GLY A 17 -5.58 -0.95 -22.56
CA GLY A 17 -6.31 -1.48 -23.72
C GLY A 17 -7.69 -2.07 -23.41
N GLY A 18 -8.36 -1.60 -22.34
CA GLY A 18 -9.64 -2.14 -21.87
C GLY A 18 -9.52 -3.40 -20.99
N GLY A 19 -8.30 -3.88 -20.72
CA GLY A 19 -8.00 -4.96 -19.79
C GLY A 19 -7.13 -4.51 -18.61
N PHE A 20 -6.52 -5.47 -17.92
CA PHE A 20 -5.68 -5.25 -16.74
C PHE A 20 -4.29 -5.84 -16.93
N ALA A 21 -3.28 -5.22 -16.33
CA ALA A 21 -1.91 -5.72 -16.34
C ALA A 21 -1.18 -5.42 -15.01
N ALA A 22 -0.15 -6.20 -14.75
CA ALA A 22 0.93 -5.87 -13.84
C ALA A 22 2.15 -5.45 -14.68
N ILE A 23 2.89 -4.45 -14.22
CA ILE A 23 4.04 -3.89 -14.94
C ILE A 23 5.23 -3.79 -13.98
N GLY A 24 6.39 -4.26 -14.45
CA GLY A 24 7.68 -3.94 -13.85
C GLY A 24 8.29 -2.71 -14.52
N LEU A 25 8.78 -1.77 -13.71
CA LEU A 25 9.34 -0.50 -14.16
C LEU A 25 10.81 -0.39 -13.75
N ASP A 26 11.64 0.24 -14.58
CA ASP A 26 12.99 0.64 -14.21
C ASP A 26 13.00 1.84 -13.22
N GLY A 27 14.19 2.30 -12.85
CA GLY A 27 14.37 3.43 -11.92
C GLY A 27 13.80 4.76 -12.41
N ASP A 28 13.66 4.93 -13.72
CA ASP A 28 13.11 6.13 -14.37
C ASP A 28 11.59 6.02 -14.55
N GLY A 29 11.02 4.82 -14.38
CA GLY A 29 9.60 4.54 -14.55
C GLY A 29 9.25 4.01 -15.94
N ARG A 30 10.24 3.55 -16.72
CA ARG A 30 9.99 2.93 -18.03
C ARG A 30 9.61 1.46 -17.85
N PRO A 31 8.60 0.94 -18.56
CA PRO A 31 8.24 -0.46 -18.50
C PRO A 31 9.35 -1.39 -18.97
N LEU A 32 9.59 -2.43 -18.19
CA LEU A 32 10.51 -3.54 -18.48
C LEU A 32 9.76 -4.78 -18.96
N TRP A 33 8.58 -5.03 -18.39
CA TRP A 33 7.71 -6.13 -18.78
C TRP A 33 6.25 -5.81 -18.46
N HIS A 34 5.36 -6.48 -19.20
CA HIS A 34 3.91 -6.37 -19.08
C HIS A 34 3.32 -7.77 -18.92
N GLN A 35 2.61 -8.00 -17.81
CA GLN A 35 1.93 -9.26 -17.56
C GLN A 35 0.42 -9.00 -17.51
N THR A 36 -0.29 -9.43 -18.56
CA THR A 36 -1.76 -9.37 -18.61
C THR A 36 -2.36 -10.12 -17.42
N GLN A 37 -3.30 -9.46 -16.75
CA GLN A 37 -4.04 -10.04 -15.63
C GLN A 37 -5.46 -10.43 -16.08
N PRO A 38 -5.98 -11.58 -15.63
CA PRO A 38 -7.33 -12.01 -15.97
C PRO A 38 -8.42 -11.12 -15.33
N ALA A 39 -8.07 -10.37 -14.29
CA ALA A 39 -8.93 -9.41 -13.60
C ALA A 39 -8.08 -8.27 -13.03
N ARG A 40 -8.73 -7.19 -12.57
CA ARG A 40 -8.05 -6.08 -11.88
C ARG A 40 -7.30 -6.63 -10.67
N ALA A 41 -5.99 -6.45 -10.63
CA ALA A 41 -5.19 -6.66 -9.44
C ALA A 41 -5.27 -5.41 -8.55
N HIS A 42 -5.04 -5.59 -7.25
CA HIS A 42 -5.04 -4.49 -6.29
C HIS A 42 -3.61 -4.05 -6.02
N ASP A 43 -2.80 -4.97 -5.51
CA ASP A 43 -1.43 -4.70 -5.07
C ASP A 43 -0.42 -5.62 -5.76
N ILE A 44 0.84 -5.22 -5.74
CA ILE A 44 1.97 -6.01 -6.22
C ILE A 44 3.17 -5.83 -5.29
N ILE A 45 3.64 -6.93 -4.71
CA ILE A 45 4.77 -6.94 -3.78
C ILE A 45 6.00 -7.56 -4.43
N GLY A 46 7.19 -7.06 -4.10
CA GLY A 46 8.46 -7.55 -4.66
C GLY A 46 9.41 -8.05 -3.58
N HIS A 47 10.19 -9.07 -3.90
CA HIS A 47 11.32 -9.55 -3.10
C HIS A 47 12.58 -9.62 -3.98
N ALA A 48 13.36 -8.54 -3.97
CA ALA A 48 14.48 -8.34 -4.88
C ALA A 48 15.54 -9.45 -4.78
N ASP A 49 15.92 -9.87 -3.56
CA ASP A 49 17.02 -10.82 -3.36
C ASP A 49 16.72 -12.22 -3.89
N LEU A 50 15.44 -12.57 -4.02
CA LEU A 50 14.99 -13.85 -4.57
C LEU A 50 14.54 -13.74 -6.03
N GLY A 51 14.50 -12.53 -6.59
CA GLY A 51 14.04 -12.32 -7.95
C GLY A 51 12.57 -12.71 -8.15
N ILE A 52 11.72 -12.51 -7.14
CA ILE A 52 10.28 -12.81 -7.22
C ILE A 52 9.42 -11.60 -6.90
N CYS A 53 8.19 -11.60 -7.40
CA CYS A 53 7.12 -10.71 -6.98
C CYS A 53 5.81 -11.48 -6.83
N ALA A 54 4.80 -10.87 -6.21
CA ALA A 54 3.47 -11.44 -6.15
C ALA A 54 2.41 -10.39 -6.49
N VAL A 55 1.51 -10.74 -7.41
CA VAL A 55 0.35 -9.94 -7.80
C VAL A 55 -0.85 -10.39 -6.98
N VAL A 56 -1.47 -9.48 -6.25
CA VAL A 56 -2.62 -9.77 -5.39
C VAL A 56 -3.89 -9.31 -6.09
N ALA A 57 -4.83 -10.24 -6.29
CA ALA A 57 -6.07 -9.93 -6.98
C ALA A 57 -6.96 -8.99 -6.14
N ARG A 58 -7.63 -8.04 -6.80
CA ARG A 58 -8.64 -7.19 -6.16
C ARG A 58 -9.94 -7.97 -5.98
N LYS A 59 -10.65 -7.77 -4.87
CA LYS A 59 -12.01 -8.31 -4.65
C LYS A 59 -12.90 -8.12 -5.90
N PRO A 60 -13.58 -9.18 -6.40
CA PRO A 60 -13.76 -10.53 -5.83
C PRO A 60 -12.68 -11.57 -6.23
N GLY A 61 -11.50 -11.14 -6.65
CA GLY A 61 -10.39 -12.02 -7.00
C GLY A 61 -9.98 -12.96 -5.87
N THR A 62 -9.64 -14.20 -6.23
CA THR A 62 -9.40 -15.31 -5.28
C THR A 62 -7.99 -15.88 -5.38
N TYR A 63 -7.04 -15.07 -5.87
CA TYR A 63 -5.67 -15.53 -6.09
C TYR A 63 -4.60 -14.51 -5.69
N VAL A 64 -3.44 -15.05 -5.32
CA VAL A 64 -2.15 -14.36 -5.34
C VAL A 64 -1.27 -15.09 -6.33
N ALA A 65 -0.74 -14.40 -7.33
CA ALA A 65 0.13 -14.99 -8.35
C ALA A 65 1.57 -14.62 -8.06
N VAL A 66 2.39 -15.61 -7.68
CA VAL A 66 3.85 -15.44 -7.55
C VAL A 66 4.47 -15.51 -8.93
N CYS A 67 5.28 -14.50 -9.24
CA CYS A 67 5.86 -14.28 -10.54
C CYS A 67 7.38 -14.13 -10.42
N ASP A 68 8.06 -14.44 -11.51
CA ASP A 68 9.46 -14.04 -11.70
C ASP A 68 9.54 -12.51 -11.79
N LEU A 69 10.38 -11.89 -10.98
CA LEU A 69 10.48 -10.42 -10.88
C LEU A 69 10.99 -9.78 -12.16
N VAL A 70 11.85 -10.48 -12.90
CA VAL A 70 12.55 -9.95 -14.08
C VAL A 70 11.67 -10.06 -15.33
N THR A 71 10.83 -11.08 -15.41
CA THR A 71 10.03 -11.38 -16.60
C THR A 71 8.53 -11.18 -16.39
N GLY A 72 8.07 -11.01 -15.15
CA GLY A 72 6.65 -10.94 -14.79
C GLY A 72 5.90 -12.27 -14.93
N LYS A 73 6.58 -13.35 -15.35
CA LYS A 73 5.94 -14.62 -15.65
C LYS A 73 5.48 -15.30 -14.37
N THR A 74 4.19 -15.64 -14.31
CA THR A 74 3.61 -16.42 -13.21
C THR A 74 4.28 -17.78 -13.09
N GLN A 75 4.77 -18.08 -11.89
CA GLN A 75 5.40 -19.36 -11.52
C GLN A 75 4.43 -20.23 -10.72
N VAL A 76 3.72 -19.63 -9.76
CA VAL A 76 2.77 -20.34 -8.91
C VAL A 76 1.61 -19.43 -8.49
N THR A 77 0.51 -20.02 -8.06
CA THR A 77 -0.69 -19.28 -7.66
C THR A 77 -1.25 -19.84 -6.35
N CYS A 78 -1.38 -18.97 -5.36
CA CYS A 78 -2.05 -19.25 -4.10
C CYS A 78 -3.55 -19.01 -4.27
N LYS A 79 -4.38 -19.90 -3.71
CA LYS A 79 -5.84 -19.77 -3.72
C LYS A 79 -6.35 -19.34 -2.35
N ALA A 80 -7.40 -18.53 -2.33
CA ALA A 80 -8.06 -18.13 -1.10
C ALA A 80 -8.50 -19.36 -0.28
N VAL A 81 -8.58 -19.17 1.04
CA VAL A 81 -9.14 -20.18 1.94
C VAL A 81 -10.61 -20.41 1.58
N SER A 82 -11.10 -21.65 1.71
CA SER A 82 -12.49 -21.97 1.40
C SER A 82 -13.44 -21.07 2.21
N GLY A 83 -14.41 -20.44 1.54
CA GLY A 83 -15.36 -19.50 2.15
C GLY A 83 -14.77 -18.12 2.49
N HIS A 84 -13.62 -17.78 1.92
CA HIS A 84 -12.96 -16.50 2.07
C HIS A 84 -12.54 -15.93 0.70
N HIS A 85 -12.23 -14.64 0.68
CA HIS A 85 -11.64 -13.94 -0.46
C HIS A 85 -10.45 -13.09 0.00
N PHE A 86 -9.54 -12.77 -0.92
CA PHE A 86 -8.44 -11.83 -0.66
C PHE A 86 -8.97 -10.40 -0.54
N ASP A 87 -8.42 -9.66 0.41
CA ASP A 87 -8.72 -8.23 0.62
C ASP A 87 -7.79 -7.31 -0.20
N GLY A 88 -6.81 -7.89 -0.89
CA GLY A 88 -6.04 -7.21 -1.92
C GLY A 88 -4.56 -6.97 -1.56
N HIS A 89 -4.13 -7.30 -0.34
CA HIS A 89 -2.76 -7.06 0.11
C HIS A 89 -2.05 -8.32 0.63
N GLY A 90 -0.72 -8.26 0.62
CA GLY A 90 0.13 -9.31 1.14
C GLY A 90 1.55 -8.82 1.41
N VAL A 91 2.35 -9.61 2.12
CA VAL A 91 3.80 -9.40 2.29
C VAL A 91 4.53 -10.74 2.22
N PHE A 92 5.74 -10.72 1.67
CA PHE A 92 6.66 -11.86 1.80
C PHE A 92 7.26 -11.89 3.21
N SER A 93 7.55 -13.08 3.74
CA SER A 93 8.49 -13.20 4.87
C SER A 93 9.86 -12.63 4.49
N LEU A 94 10.67 -12.28 5.49
CA LEU A 94 12.01 -11.73 5.27
C LEU A 94 12.93 -12.64 4.45
N ASP A 95 12.75 -13.96 4.57
CA ASP A 95 13.47 -14.96 3.79
C ASP A 95 12.75 -15.37 2.49
N GLY A 96 11.61 -14.72 2.20
CA GLY A 96 10.73 -14.92 1.05
C GLY A 96 10.11 -16.30 0.90
N ARG A 97 10.22 -17.17 1.92
CA ARG A 97 9.64 -18.52 1.89
C ARG A 97 8.13 -18.55 2.06
N GLU A 98 7.59 -17.53 2.73
CA GLU A 98 6.17 -17.42 3.02
C GLU A 98 5.56 -16.15 2.44
N ILE A 99 4.27 -16.20 2.13
CA ILE A 99 3.43 -15.04 1.80
C ILE A 99 2.33 -14.95 2.84
N PHE A 100 2.26 -13.82 3.54
CA PHE A 100 1.15 -13.46 4.42
C PHE A 100 0.19 -12.60 3.61
N ALA A 101 -1.10 -12.95 3.60
CA ALA A 101 -2.08 -12.22 2.82
C ALA A 101 -3.37 -12.01 3.62
N THR A 102 -3.98 -10.84 3.45
CA THR A 102 -5.26 -10.49 4.09
C THR A 102 -6.42 -11.15 3.35
N GLN A 103 -7.30 -11.77 4.13
CA GLN A 103 -8.53 -12.38 3.65
C GLN A 103 -9.69 -12.11 4.59
N SER A 104 -10.89 -12.13 4.04
CA SER A 104 -12.12 -11.96 4.79
C SER A 104 -13.07 -13.11 4.53
N ALA A 105 -13.75 -13.57 5.57
CA ALA A 105 -14.81 -14.56 5.45
C ALA A 105 -15.97 -13.99 4.61
N ASP A 106 -16.44 -14.74 3.61
CA ASP A 106 -17.40 -14.25 2.61
C ASP A 106 -18.72 -13.75 3.22
N ARG A 107 -19.12 -14.34 4.36
CA ARG A 107 -20.41 -14.07 5.01
C ARG A 107 -20.34 -13.04 6.13
N THR A 108 -19.28 -13.08 6.94
CA THR A 108 -19.17 -12.27 8.16
C THR A 108 -18.17 -11.13 8.03
N GLN A 109 -17.30 -11.14 7.01
CA GLN A 109 -16.15 -10.26 6.87
C GLN A 109 -15.14 -10.37 8.04
N ASP A 110 -15.22 -11.44 8.83
CA ASP A 110 -14.21 -11.74 9.85
C ASP A 110 -12.85 -11.89 9.15
N GLY A 111 -11.87 -11.13 9.62
CA GLY A 111 -10.57 -11.04 8.99
C GLY A 111 -9.63 -12.17 9.38
N LEU A 112 -8.89 -12.65 8.39
CA LEU A 112 -7.96 -13.77 8.45
C LEU A 112 -6.63 -13.35 7.81
N ILE A 113 -5.52 -13.79 8.41
CA ILE A 113 -4.23 -13.81 7.74
C ILE A 113 -3.97 -15.23 7.29
N ALA A 114 -3.83 -15.42 5.97
CA ALA A 114 -3.48 -16.70 5.37
C ALA A 114 -1.99 -16.70 5.00
N VAL A 115 -1.29 -17.75 5.40
CA VAL A 115 0.14 -17.90 5.14
C VAL A 115 0.36 -19.02 4.13
N TYR A 116 1.05 -18.71 3.03
CA TYR A 116 1.30 -19.61 1.93
C TYR A 116 2.79 -19.88 1.75
N ASP A 117 3.14 -21.10 1.34
CA ASP A 117 4.48 -21.40 0.85
C ASP A 117 4.68 -20.76 -0.52
N THR A 118 5.69 -19.90 -0.65
CA THR A 118 5.96 -19.12 -1.86
C THR A 118 6.24 -20.00 -3.09
N ARG A 119 6.81 -21.19 -2.90
CA ARG A 119 7.26 -22.05 -4.00
C ARG A 119 6.15 -22.92 -4.57
N SER A 120 5.32 -23.47 -3.69
CA SER A 120 4.25 -24.42 -4.02
C SER A 120 2.87 -23.77 -4.09
N GLY A 121 2.70 -22.57 -3.52
CA GLY A 121 1.40 -21.91 -3.37
C GLY A 121 0.48 -22.61 -2.38
N ALA A 122 1.00 -23.57 -1.61
CA ALA A 122 0.23 -24.31 -0.64
C ALA A 122 -0.08 -23.43 0.57
N LEU A 123 -1.33 -23.48 1.05
CA LEU A 123 -1.69 -22.88 2.33
C LEU A 123 -0.99 -23.65 3.45
N LEU A 124 -0.19 -22.94 4.25
CA LEU A 124 0.56 -23.51 5.38
C LEU A 124 -0.23 -23.41 6.68
N ARG A 125 -0.71 -22.20 6.99
CA ARG A 125 -1.46 -21.90 8.21
C ARG A 125 -2.34 -20.67 8.04
N THR A 126 -3.24 -20.48 8.98
CA THR A 126 -4.11 -19.31 9.06
C THR A 126 -4.27 -18.87 10.51
N PHE A 127 -4.40 -17.57 10.74
CA PHE A 127 -4.74 -17.04 12.06
C PHE A 127 -5.66 -15.82 11.94
N PRO A 128 -6.50 -15.52 12.95
CA PRO A 128 -7.37 -14.35 12.90
C PRO A 128 -6.55 -13.07 12.79
N SER A 129 -6.98 -12.15 11.93
CA SER A 129 -6.38 -10.82 11.83
C SER A 129 -6.74 -9.90 13.01
N GLN A 130 -7.66 -10.35 13.88
CA GLN A 130 -8.16 -9.64 15.05
C GLN A 130 -9.04 -8.42 14.72
N GLY A 131 -9.72 -8.44 13.59
CA GLY A 131 -10.70 -7.42 13.20
C GLY A 131 -11.44 -7.82 11.94
N THR A 132 -12.32 -6.95 11.48
CA THR A 132 -13.06 -7.15 10.23
C THR A 132 -12.39 -6.44 9.05
N GLU A 133 -12.51 -7.02 7.85
CA GLU A 133 -11.98 -6.46 6.60
C GLU A 133 -10.54 -5.93 6.74
N PRO A 134 -9.55 -6.80 7.08
CA PRO A 134 -8.15 -6.41 7.16
C PRO A 134 -7.70 -5.94 5.78
N HIS A 135 -7.39 -4.66 5.66
CA HIS A 135 -7.09 -4.05 4.38
C HIS A 135 -5.66 -4.35 3.99
N GLU A 136 -4.70 -3.66 4.63
CA GLU A 136 -3.29 -3.77 4.36
C GLU A 136 -2.54 -4.34 5.57
N LEU A 137 -1.44 -5.02 5.29
CA LEU A 137 -0.49 -5.51 6.29
C LEU A 137 0.93 -5.18 5.85
N ILE A 138 1.76 -4.77 6.80
CA ILE A 138 3.19 -4.52 6.59
C ILE A 138 3.99 -5.16 7.74
N TRP A 139 5.29 -5.37 7.53
CA TRP A 139 6.19 -5.66 8.64
C TRP A 139 6.45 -4.37 9.42
N SER A 140 6.14 -4.38 10.72
CA SER A 140 6.50 -3.31 11.66
C SER A 140 7.90 -3.50 12.25
N GLU A 141 8.37 -4.74 12.27
CA GLU A 141 9.73 -5.15 12.56
C GLU A 141 9.83 -6.65 12.25
N PRO A 142 11.03 -7.25 12.22
CA PRO A 142 11.17 -8.69 12.00
C PRO A 142 10.29 -9.53 12.93
N GLY A 143 9.33 -10.26 12.35
CA GLY A 143 8.40 -11.14 13.08
C GLY A 143 7.12 -10.47 13.58
N ILE A 144 6.95 -9.15 13.39
CA ILE A 144 5.77 -8.42 13.84
C ILE A 144 5.07 -7.75 12.66
N LEU A 145 3.80 -8.08 12.47
CA LEU A 145 2.93 -7.53 11.46
C LEU A 145 2.14 -6.34 12.03
N ALA A 146 2.11 -5.24 11.31
CA ALA A 146 1.10 -4.20 11.48
C ALA A 146 -0.04 -4.45 10.49
N ILE A 147 -1.28 -4.40 10.95
CA ILE A 147 -2.46 -4.71 10.16
C ILE A 147 -3.48 -3.57 10.31
N ALA A 148 -3.90 -3.01 9.18
CA ALA A 148 -4.97 -2.04 9.08
C ALA A 148 -6.30 -2.76 8.93
N HIS A 149 -7.26 -2.48 9.81
CA HIS A 149 -8.63 -2.94 9.66
C HIS A 149 -9.51 -1.80 9.17
N GLY A 150 -10.13 -2.04 8.02
CA GLY A 150 -11.05 -1.09 7.43
C GLY A 150 -12.39 -1.02 8.15
N GLY A 151 -12.80 -2.11 8.79
CA GLY A 151 -14.00 -2.14 9.60
C GLY A 151 -15.33 -2.08 8.84
N ILE A 152 -15.36 -2.08 7.50
CA ILE A 152 -16.62 -1.98 6.75
C ILE A 152 -17.32 -3.34 6.73
N VAL A 153 -18.23 -3.55 7.68
CA VAL A 153 -19.08 -4.74 7.74
C VAL A 153 -20.22 -4.65 6.70
N ASN A 154 -20.80 -3.46 6.53
CA ASN A 154 -21.88 -3.20 5.58
C ASN A 154 -21.76 -1.78 4.99
N ARG A 155 -21.54 -1.68 3.68
CA ARG A 155 -21.44 -0.38 2.98
C ARG A 155 -22.72 0.47 3.01
N ASN A 156 -23.85 -0.12 3.38
CA ASN A 156 -25.13 0.58 3.53
C ASN A 156 -25.42 1.00 4.98
N ASP A 157 -24.51 0.69 5.91
CA ASP A 157 -24.62 1.01 7.34
C ASP A 157 -23.26 1.57 7.82
N PRO A 158 -22.97 2.85 7.55
CA PRO A 158 -21.69 3.47 7.87
C PRO A 158 -21.46 3.65 9.38
N ASP A 159 -22.49 3.42 10.21
CA ASP A 159 -22.45 3.63 11.67
C ASP A 159 -21.75 2.47 12.42
N ALA A 160 -21.30 1.43 11.72
CA ALA A 160 -20.69 0.23 12.29
C ALA A 160 -19.30 -0.06 11.70
N ILE A 161 -18.36 0.88 11.82
CA ILE A 161 -16.97 0.67 11.40
C ILE A 161 -16.12 0.12 12.56
N ASP A 162 -15.61 -1.09 12.42
CA ASP A 162 -14.58 -1.65 13.32
C ASP A 162 -13.18 -1.30 12.82
N SER A 163 -12.84 -0.01 12.88
CA SER A 163 -11.56 0.53 12.40
C SER A 163 -10.48 0.36 13.47
N SER A 164 -9.36 -0.27 13.11
CA SER A 164 -8.24 -0.41 14.04
C SER A 164 -6.89 -0.58 13.34
N LEU A 165 -5.83 -0.33 14.08
CA LEU A 165 -4.46 -0.73 13.75
C LEU A 165 -4.02 -1.77 14.77
N VAL A 166 -3.50 -2.91 14.32
CA VAL A 166 -3.10 -4.02 15.21
C VAL A 166 -1.66 -4.41 14.93
N LEU A 167 -0.86 -4.58 16.00
CA LEU A 167 0.42 -5.30 15.94
C LEU A 167 0.22 -6.74 16.37
N LEU A 168 0.55 -7.67 15.48
CA LEU A 168 0.52 -9.12 15.73
C LEU A 168 1.91 -9.73 15.62
N GLU A 169 2.22 -10.68 16.50
CA GLU A 169 3.34 -11.58 16.31
C GLU A 169 2.98 -12.61 15.21
N ALA A 170 3.84 -12.75 14.20
CA ALA A 170 3.50 -13.42 12.95
C ALA A 170 3.50 -14.95 13.00
N GLU A 171 4.11 -15.56 14.03
CA GLU A 171 4.16 -17.01 14.20
C GLU A 171 2.93 -17.53 14.94
N SER A 172 2.59 -16.87 16.05
CA SER A 172 1.55 -17.21 17.01
C SER A 172 0.21 -16.52 16.73
N GLY A 173 0.22 -15.34 16.09
CA GLY A 173 -0.95 -14.47 15.94
C GLY A 173 -1.32 -13.73 17.23
N GLU A 174 -0.43 -13.66 18.22
CA GLU A 174 -0.64 -12.92 19.47
C GLU A 174 -0.74 -11.42 19.24
N VAL A 175 -1.74 -10.77 19.86
CA VAL A 175 -1.89 -9.31 19.83
C VAL A 175 -0.89 -8.68 20.78
N LEU A 176 0.07 -7.96 20.20
CA LEU A 176 1.04 -7.17 20.95
C LEU A 176 0.46 -5.78 21.29
N ARG A 177 -0.32 -5.22 20.37
CA ARG A 177 -0.94 -3.90 20.53
C ARG A 177 -2.14 -3.73 19.61
N ARG A 178 -3.14 -2.96 20.06
CA ARG A 178 -4.27 -2.51 19.26
C ARG A 178 -4.50 -1.02 19.51
N TRP A 179 -4.66 -0.26 18.44
CA TRP A 179 -5.21 1.09 18.47
C TRP A 179 -6.59 1.09 17.86
N VAL A 180 -7.52 1.74 18.53
CA VAL A 180 -8.85 2.08 18.02
C VAL A 180 -8.91 3.61 18.03
N LEU A 181 -9.55 4.19 17.02
CA LEU A 181 -9.74 5.63 16.96
C LEU A 181 -10.78 6.07 17.99
N ASP A 182 -10.65 7.28 18.53
CA ASP A 182 -11.64 7.85 19.46
C ASP A 182 -13.02 7.98 18.79
N ASP A 183 -14.10 8.01 19.58
CA ASP A 183 -15.49 8.10 19.09
C ASP A 183 -15.72 9.28 18.12
N ASP A 184 -15.01 10.41 18.32
CA ASP A 184 -15.03 11.56 17.42
C ASP A 184 -14.62 11.20 15.97
N TRP A 185 -13.93 10.08 15.78
CA TRP A 185 -13.35 9.57 14.54
C TRP A 185 -13.98 8.27 14.04
N GLU A 186 -15.14 7.87 14.57
CA GLU A 186 -15.79 6.56 14.33
C GLU A 186 -16.04 6.23 12.84
N THR A 187 -16.19 7.23 11.98
CA THR A 187 -16.44 7.05 10.53
C THR A 187 -15.16 6.85 9.72
N LEU A 188 -13.98 6.99 10.34
CA LEU A 188 -12.69 6.82 9.70
C LEU A 188 -12.28 5.35 9.63
N SER A 189 -12.06 4.90 8.41
CA SER A 189 -11.62 3.55 8.11
C SER A 189 -10.11 3.55 7.81
N ILE A 190 -9.30 2.84 8.60
CA ILE A 190 -7.85 2.73 8.37
C ILE A 190 -7.59 1.76 7.20
N ARG A 191 -6.80 2.20 6.21
CA ARG A 191 -6.61 1.51 4.94
C ARG A 191 -5.17 1.18 4.64
N HIS A 192 -4.35 2.21 4.50
CA HIS A 192 -3.00 2.07 3.95
C HIS A 192 -1.95 2.35 5.00
N LEU A 193 -0.85 1.61 4.96
CA LEU A 193 0.19 1.65 5.96
C LEU A 193 1.55 1.95 5.32
N ALA A 194 2.40 2.67 6.06
CA ALA A 194 3.81 2.77 5.73
C ALA A 194 4.64 2.72 7.02
N GLY A 195 5.68 1.90 7.02
CA GLY A 195 6.63 1.86 8.12
C GLY A 195 7.58 3.06 8.09
N LEU A 196 7.95 3.55 9.28
CA LEU A 196 8.99 4.54 9.53
C LEU A 196 10.22 3.88 10.13
N THR A 197 11.38 4.47 9.88
CA THR A 197 12.66 3.86 10.27
C THR A 197 12.88 3.79 11.78
N ASP A 198 12.12 4.55 12.56
CA ASP A 198 12.15 4.49 14.02
C ASP A 198 11.18 3.45 14.61
N GLY A 199 10.53 2.63 13.78
CA GLY A 199 9.49 1.68 14.17
C GLY A 199 8.09 2.29 14.26
N GLY A 200 7.93 3.58 13.93
CA GLY A 200 6.62 4.20 13.76
C GLY A 200 5.88 3.67 12.53
N ILE A 201 4.55 3.83 12.53
CA ILE A 201 3.68 3.43 11.42
C ILE A 201 2.83 4.63 11.03
N VAL A 202 2.95 5.03 9.78
CA VAL A 202 2.00 5.96 9.16
C VAL A 202 0.77 5.16 8.74
N PHE A 203 -0.41 5.68 9.01
CA PHE A 203 -1.67 5.13 8.55
C PHE A 203 -2.49 6.18 7.80
N ALA A 204 -3.06 5.78 6.68
CA ALA A 204 -3.96 6.57 5.87
C ALA A 204 -5.38 6.01 5.93
N MET A 205 -6.36 6.91 5.90
CA MET A 205 -7.75 6.59 6.19
C MET A 205 -8.69 7.04 5.08
N GLN A 206 -9.87 6.43 5.08
CA GLN A 206 -11.01 6.81 4.25
C GLN A 206 -12.22 7.06 5.15
N ASP A 207 -12.81 8.24 5.04
CA ASP A 207 -14.04 8.60 5.74
C ASP A 207 -15.25 7.97 5.02
N GLN A 208 -16.08 7.24 5.78
CA GLN A 208 -17.32 6.68 5.26
C GLN A 208 -18.51 7.64 5.44
N ASP A 209 -18.33 8.72 6.18
CA ASP A 209 -19.30 9.81 6.29
C ASP A 209 -18.82 11.04 5.51
N ALA A 210 -19.32 11.18 4.28
CA ALA A 210 -19.03 12.31 3.42
C ALA A 210 -19.56 13.66 3.95
N ALA A 211 -20.34 13.69 5.05
CA ALA A 211 -20.83 14.95 5.62
C ALA A 211 -19.73 15.77 6.30
N THR A 212 -18.63 15.13 6.70
CA THR A 212 -17.56 15.79 7.46
C THR A 212 -16.28 15.92 6.63
N ASP A 213 -16.24 16.90 5.71
CA ASP A 213 -15.06 17.28 4.90
C ASP A 213 -13.87 17.83 5.74
N ARG A 214 -13.75 17.46 7.02
CA ARG A 214 -12.78 18.00 7.98
C ARG A 214 -12.06 16.98 8.86
N ARG A 215 -12.29 15.68 8.66
CA ARG A 215 -11.61 14.65 9.45
C ARG A 215 -10.13 14.51 9.08
N PRO A 216 -9.26 14.16 10.04
CA PRO A 216 -7.87 13.82 9.74
C PRO A 216 -7.85 12.53 8.91
N LEU A 217 -7.13 12.52 7.79
CA LEU A 217 -7.08 11.34 6.90
C LEU A 217 -5.71 10.64 6.91
N VAL A 218 -4.75 11.18 7.64
CA VAL A 218 -3.40 10.60 7.78
C VAL A 218 -2.95 10.77 9.23
N GLY A 219 -2.36 9.73 9.81
CA GLY A 219 -1.79 9.78 11.14
C GLY A 219 -0.55 8.91 11.29
N ILE A 220 0.08 9.01 12.46
CA ILE A 220 1.27 8.26 12.85
C ILE A 220 1.01 7.61 14.20
N ALA A 221 1.18 6.30 14.26
CA ALA A 221 1.39 5.55 15.49
C ALA A 221 2.90 5.46 15.72
N THR A 222 3.40 6.17 16.74
CA THR A 222 4.84 6.18 17.07
C THR A 222 5.29 4.83 17.63
N ALA A 223 6.60 4.57 17.66
CA ALA A 223 7.15 3.36 18.30
C ALA A 223 6.82 3.25 19.81
N SER A 224 6.68 4.39 20.51
CA SER A 224 6.16 4.40 21.90
C SER A 224 4.67 4.04 22.00
N GLY A 225 3.96 4.10 20.87
CA GLY A 225 2.55 3.80 20.70
C GLY A 225 1.60 4.95 20.94
N ALA A 226 2.09 6.20 21.00
CA ALA A 226 1.24 7.37 20.88
C ALA A 226 0.72 7.51 19.44
N LEU A 227 -0.56 7.86 19.30
CA LEU A 227 -1.22 8.15 18.02
C LEU A 227 -1.33 9.66 17.86
N SER A 228 -0.99 10.17 16.68
CA SER A 228 -1.17 11.58 16.30
C SER A 228 -1.62 11.69 14.85
N PHE A 229 -2.33 12.78 14.52
CA PHE A 229 -2.76 13.04 13.15
C PHE A 229 -1.86 14.07 12.47
N LEU A 230 -1.63 13.88 11.18
CA LEU A 230 -0.89 14.83 10.36
C LEU A 230 -1.85 15.92 9.86
N PRO A 231 -1.55 17.21 10.13
CA PRO A 231 -2.44 18.30 9.76
C PRO A 231 -2.52 18.45 8.24
N ILE A 232 -3.73 18.50 7.73
CA ILE A 232 -4.02 18.83 6.32
C ILE A 232 -4.47 20.30 6.29
N PRO A 233 -3.93 21.14 5.37
CA PRO A 233 -4.39 22.51 5.23
C PRO A 233 -5.91 22.59 4.97
N PRO A 234 -6.67 23.47 5.67
CA PRO A 234 -8.13 23.54 5.56
C PRO A 234 -8.65 23.74 4.13
N GLU A 235 -7.88 24.39 3.26
CA GLU A 235 -8.21 24.62 1.86
C GLU A 235 -8.07 23.36 0.98
N LEU A 236 -7.32 22.35 1.42
CA LEU A 236 -7.20 21.07 0.71
C LEU A 236 -8.24 20.07 1.15
N GLN A 237 -8.69 20.15 2.40
CA GLN A 237 -9.55 19.15 3.01
C GLN A 237 -10.82 18.81 2.19
N PRO A 238 -11.60 19.79 1.67
CA PRO A 238 -12.78 19.49 0.86
C PRO A 238 -12.46 18.85 -0.49
N ARG A 239 -11.23 19.01 -0.99
CA ARG A 239 -10.80 18.37 -2.24
C ARG A 239 -10.59 16.87 -2.05
N LEU A 240 -10.26 16.44 -0.83
CA LEU A 240 -9.88 15.05 -0.58
C LEU A 240 -11.09 14.11 -0.65
N ASP A 241 -12.31 14.63 -0.47
CA ASP A 241 -13.56 13.84 -0.49
C ASP A 241 -13.45 12.62 0.43
N GLY A 242 -12.93 12.86 1.64
CA GLY A 242 -12.70 11.82 2.66
C GLY A 242 -11.72 10.71 2.25
N TYR A 243 -10.93 10.87 1.18
CA TYR A 243 -10.27 9.72 0.55
C TYR A 243 -8.75 9.90 0.37
N ILE A 244 -7.97 9.06 1.08
CA ILE A 244 -6.56 8.81 0.79
C ILE A 244 -6.42 7.43 0.15
N GLY A 245 -5.75 7.38 -1.01
CA GLY A 245 -5.62 6.18 -1.83
C GLY A 245 -4.33 5.40 -1.62
N SER A 246 -3.28 6.05 -1.12
CA SER A 246 -1.98 5.41 -0.82
C SER A 246 -1.14 6.29 0.11
N VAL A 247 -0.18 5.69 0.80
CA VAL A 247 0.77 6.36 1.69
C VAL A 247 2.14 5.68 1.62
N ALA A 248 3.21 6.46 1.72
CA ALA A 248 4.58 5.94 1.77
C ALA A 248 5.50 6.88 2.57
N ALA A 249 6.54 6.32 3.15
CA ALA A 249 7.68 7.07 3.68
C ALA A 249 8.85 7.04 2.69
N ASP A 250 9.67 8.09 2.69
CA ASP A 250 10.91 8.09 1.93
C ASP A 250 11.94 7.10 2.52
N THR A 251 13.00 6.82 1.76
CA THR A 251 14.02 5.83 2.18
C THR A 251 14.80 6.19 3.45
N ALA A 252 14.76 7.46 3.90
CA ALA A 252 15.37 7.88 5.16
C ALA A 252 14.37 8.05 6.31
N GLY A 253 13.07 7.76 6.10
CA GLY A 253 12.05 7.90 7.14
C GLY A 253 11.84 9.33 7.63
N ARG A 254 12.12 10.35 6.80
CA ARG A 254 11.99 11.77 7.16
C ARG A 254 10.82 12.46 6.50
N VAL A 255 10.30 11.91 5.40
CA VAL A 255 9.18 12.47 4.65
C VAL A 255 8.10 11.42 4.47
N VAL A 256 6.88 11.76 4.87
CA VAL A 256 5.67 11.01 4.53
C VAL A 256 5.04 11.63 3.30
N ALA A 257 4.57 10.80 2.37
CA ALA A 257 3.70 11.22 1.28
C ALA A 257 2.38 10.45 1.33
N ALA A 258 1.27 11.16 1.10
CA ALA A 258 -0.04 10.55 0.92
C ALA A 258 -0.71 11.11 -0.34
N THR A 259 -1.46 10.27 -1.04
CA THR A 259 -2.12 10.63 -2.31
C THR A 259 -3.64 10.59 -2.18
N ALA A 260 -4.29 11.59 -2.76
CA ALA A 260 -5.73 11.72 -2.80
C ALA A 260 -6.18 11.78 -4.27
N PRO A 261 -6.52 10.63 -4.89
CA PRO A 261 -6.89 10.60 -6.31
C PRO A 261 -8.12 11.45 -6.62
N ARG A 262 -9.11 11.45 -5.72
CA ARG A 262 -10.33 12.26 -5.84
C ARG A 262 -10.05 13.77 -5.81
N GLY A 263 -9.05 14.18 -5.02
CA GLY A 263 -8.61 15.58 -4.93
C GLY A 263 -7.55 15.99 -5.94
N GLY A 264 -6.98 15.01 -6.66
CA GLY A 264 -5.88 15.22 -7.60
C GLY A 264 -4.62 15.79 -6.94
N VAL A 265 -4.31 15.38 -5.70
CA VAL A 265 -3.16 15.89 -4.96
C VAL A 265 -2.33 14.79 -4.29
N ALA A 266 -1.01 14.97 -4.34
CA ALA A 266 -0.10 14.33 -3.40
C ALA A 266 0.31 15.36 -2.34
N MET A 267 0.35 14.95 -1.08
CA MET A 267 0.66 15.78 0.08
C MET A 267 1.87 15.21 0.82
N PHE A 268 2.68 16.08 1.42
CA PHE A 268 3.93 15.69 2.07
C PHE A 268 4.05 16.27 3.47
N TRP A 269 4.56 15.47 4.41
CA TRP A 269 4.81 15.87 5.80
C TRP A 269 6.20 15.49 6.25
N SER A 270 6.73 16.27 7.18
CA SER A 270 7.97 15.97 7.90
C SER A 270 7.64 15.00 9.02
N VAL A 271 8.40 13.90 9.10
CA VAL A 271 8.25 12.90 10.17
C VAL A 271 8.68 13.48 11.52
N ASP A 272 9.71 14.34 11.53
CA ASP A 272 10.32 14.88 12.75
C ASP A 272 9.35 15.70 13.62
N ASP A 273 8.46 16.47 12.98
CA ASP A 273 7.59 17.45 13.64
C ASP A 273 6.11 17.37 13.18
N GLY A 274 5.78 16.42 12.30
CA GLY A 274 4.45 16.25 11.73
C GLY A 274 4.01 17.40 10.81
N ARG A 275 4.89 18.35 10.50
CA ARG A 275 4.52 19.57 9.77
C ARG A 275 4.24 19.27 8.30
N PHE A 276 3.17 19.86 7.79
CA PHE A 276 2.88 19.88 6.35
C PHE A 276 4.01 20.61 5.58
N ILE A 277 4.66 19.89 4.67
CA ILE A 277 5.76 20.39 3.85
C ILE A 277 5.21 21.08 2.60
N GLY A 278 4.23 20.46 1.94
CA GLY A 278 3.71 20.94 0.67
C GLY A 278 2.86 19.92 -0.06
N ARG A 279 2.47 20.27 -1.28
CA ARG A 279 1.64 19.43 -2.16
C ARG A 279 2.08 19.50 -3.61
N VAL A 280 1.69 18.50 -4.37
CA VAL A 280 1.76 18.46 -5.83
C VAL A 280 0.35 18.24 -6.39
N ASP A 281 -0.06 19.07 -7.34
CA ASP A 281 -1.25 18.82 -8.15
C ASP A 281 -0.93 17.79 -9.24
N LEU A 282 -1.56 16.63 -9.16
CA LEU A 282 -1.50 15.58 -10.16
C LEU A 282 -2.88 14.91 -10.23
N PRO A 283 -3.69 15.22 -11.25
CA PRO A 283 -5.04 14.65 -11.36
C PRO A 283 -5.04 13.13 -11.33
N ASP A 284 -5.92 12.53 -10.53
CA ASP A 284 -6.04 11.08 -10.35
C ASP A 284 -4.72 10.42 -9.89
N VAL A 285 -3.92 11.11 -9.06
CA VAL A 285 -2.73 10.54 -8.42
C VAL A 285 -3.12 9.53 -7.35
N CYS A 286 -2.59 8.31 -7.43
CA CYS A 286 -2.88 7.26 -6.47
C CYS A 286 -1.60 6.57 -5.99
N GLY A 287 -0.90 5.79 -6.81
CA GLY A 287 0.31 5.10 -6.35
C GLY A 287 1.40 6.05 -5.87
N VAL A 288 1.97 5.76 -4.70
CA VAL A 288 3.16 6.44 -4.18
C VAL A 288 4.15 5.44 -3.60
N ALA A 289 5.44 5.63 -3.91
CA ALA A 289 6.52 4.82 -3.37
C ALA A 289 7.75 5.69 -3.09
N PRO A 290 8.66 5.26 -2.19
CA PRO A 290 9.95 5.90 -2.06
C PRO A 290 10.72 5.92 -3.37
N GLY A 291 11.41 7.03 -3.62
CA GLY A 291 12.41 7.13 -4.68
C GLY A 291 13.69 6.37 -4.33
N ALA A 292 14.67 6.35 -5.24
CA ALA A 292 15.95 5.70 -4.99
C ALA A 292 16.85 6.44 -3.98
N LYS A 293 16.55 7.72 -3.69
CA LYS A 293 17.34 8.58 -2.80
C LYS A 293 16.47 9.06 -1.63
N PRO A 294 17.07 9.37 -0.47
CA PRO A 294 16.40 10.10 0.60
C PRO A 294 15.73 11.38 0.09
N GLY A 295 14.53 11.67 0.59
CA GLY A 295 13.74 12.82 0.20
C GLY A 295 13.23 12.76 -1.24
N THR A 296 13.13 11.59 -1.86
CA THR A 296 12.49 11.45 -3.18
C THR A 296 11.31 10.50 -3.12
N MET A 297 10.22 10.83 -3.83
CA MET A 297 8.97 10.05 -3.88
C MET A 297 8.52 9.91 -5.33
N ARG A 298 8.21 8.69 -5.76
CA ARG A 298 7.63 8.42 -7.08
C ARG A 298 6.11 8.33 -6.94
N LEU A 299 5.42 9.02 -7.85
CA LEU A 299 3.96 9.09 -7.91
C LEU A 299 3.46 8.55 -9.26
N THR A 300 2.33 7.86 -9.25
CA THR A 300 1.62 7.43 -10.46
C THR A 300 0.18 7.96 -10.48
N SER A 301 -0.36 8.14 -11.68
CA SER A 301 -1.71 8.66 -11.90
C SER A 301 -2.51 7.77 -12.85
N GLY A 302 -3.81 7.61 -12.61
CA GLY A 302 -4.71 6.88 -13.50
C GLY A 302 -4.86 7.52 -14.89
N HIS A 303 -4.34 8.73 -15.11
CA HIS A 303 -4.15 9.33 -16.44
C HIS A 303 -2.83 8.92 -17.12
N GLY A 304 -2.13 7.92 -16.58
CA GLY A 304 -0.89 7.35 -17.12
C GLY A 304 0.38 8.09 -16.72
N ARG A 305 0.27 9.25 -16.08
CA ARG A 305 1.43 10.07 -15.69
C ARG A 305 2.22 9.44 -14.55
N GLN A 306 3.53 9.66 -14.58
CA GLN A 306 4.42 9.41 -13.45
C GLN A 306 5.24 10.66 -13.13
N LEU A 307 5.53 10.86 -11.85
CA LEU A 307 6.29 12.00 -11.35
C LEU A 307 7.28 11.55 -10.28
N LEU A 308 8.50 12.04 -10.33
CA LEU A 308 9.45 11.98 -9.23
C LEU A 308 9.48 13.35 -8.53
N ALA A 309 9.11 13.37 -7.26
CA ALA A 309 9.16 14.56 -6.42
C ALA A 309 10.38 14.51 -5.50
N ALA A 310 11.19 15.56 -5.50
CA ALA A 310 12.25 15.79 -4.51
C ALA A 310 11.73 16.71 -3.41
N VAL A 311 11.78 16.24 -2.17
CA VAL A 311 11.19 16.85 -0.98
C VAL A 311 12.22 16.90 0.13
N ASP A 312 12.51 18.11 0.58
CA ASP A 312 13.33 18.36 1.76
C ASP A 312 12.39 18.57 2.96
N SER A 313 12.61 17.81 4.04
CA SER A 313 11.73 17.84 5.22
C SER A 313 11.65 19.22 5.87
N ARG A 314 12.65 20.08 5.68
CA ARG A 314 12.73 21.44 6.25
C ARG A 314 12.40 22.53 5.24
N ASN A 315 12.85 22.37 4.00
CA ASN A 315 12.85 23.43 2.99
C ASN A 315 11.72 23.36 1.97
N GLY A 316 10.93 22.28 1.95
CA GLY A 316 9.81 22.15 1.01
C GLY A 316 10.12 21.21 -0.16
N ILE A 317 9.25 21.28 -1.16
CA ILE A 317 9.45 20.57 -2.43
C ILE A 317 10.56 21.30 -3.22
N SER A 318 11.65 20.60 -3.51
CA SER A 318 12.85 21.15 -4.15
C SER A 318 12.93 20.86 -5.65
N GLY A 319 12.14 19.91 -6.15
CA GLY A 319 12.10 19.59 -7.58
C GLY A 319 10.98 18.62 -7.94
N LEU A 320 10.51 18.71 -9.18
CA LEU A 320 9.52 17.82 -9.76
C LEU A 320 10.00 17.42 -11.15
N GLU A 321 10.07 16.12 -11.40
CA GLU A 321 10.49 15.55 -12.68
C GLU A 321 9.38 14.65 -13.22
N LEU A 322 8.78 15.03 -14.35
CA LEU A 322 7.84 14.16 -15.05
C LEU A 322 8.61 13.07 -15.77
N ALA A 323 8.23 11.82 -15.55
CA ALA A 323 8.76 10.73 -16.36
C ALA A 323 8.27 10.90 -17.82
N GLU A 324 9.11 10.49 -18.76
CA GLU A 324 8.69 10.38 -20.16
C GLU A 324 7.56 9.37 -20.27
N MET A 325 6.46 9.78 -20.90
CA MET A 325 5.37 8.88 -21.23
C MET A 325 5.83 7.92 -22.34
N THR A 326 6.21 6.70 -21.97
CA THR A 326 6.67 5.70 -22.95
C THR A 326 5.52 4.93 -23.59
N GLU A 327 4.34 4.90 -22.97
CA GLU A 327 3.19 4.15 -23.46
C GLU A 327 1.87 4.92 -23.27
N ALA A 328 1.12 5.03 -24.37
CA ALA A 328 -0.19 5.67 -24.38
C ALA A 328 -1.28 4.72 -23.84
N GLY A 329 -2.20 5.25 -23.04
CA GLY A 329 -3.39 4.51 -22.60
C GLY A 329 -3.20 3.63 -21.37
N ILE A 330 -2.06 3.69 -20.69
CA ILE A 330 -1.90 3.12 -19.35
C ILE A 330 -2.72 3.95 -18.35
N GLN A 331 -3.47 3.27 -17.50
CA GLN A 331 -4.18 3.84 -16.37
C GLN A 331 -3.63 3.21 -15.08
N TRP A 332 -2.69 3.89 -14.42
CA TRP A 332 -2.09 3.35 -13.19
C TRP A 332 -3.14 3.16 -12.11
N ASP A 333 -3.05 2.02 -11.41
CA ASP A 333 -3.93 1.67 -10.31
C ASP A 333 -3.42 2.26 -8.97
N ASN A 334 -3.99 1.81 -7.86
CA ASN A 334 -3.84 2.43 -6.56
C ASN A 334 -2.43 2.31 -5.97
N HIS A 335 -1.67 1.27 -6.31
CA HIS A 335 -0.42 0.94 -5.64
C HIS A 335 0.79 0.99 -6.56
N LEU A 336 1.88 1.52 -6.00
CA LEU A 336 3.22 1.49 -6.56
C LEU A 336 4.13 0.90 -5.49
N ALA A 337 4.78 -0.22 -5.78
CA ALA A 337 5.74 -0.83 -4.86
C ALA A 337 7.16 -0.57 -5.35
N ARG A 338 8.04 -0.14 -4.45
CA ARG A 338 9.48 -0.09 -4.71
C ARG A 338 10.08 -1.49 -4.50
N VAL A 339 10.92 -1.90 -5.43
CA VAL A 339 11.72 -3.12 -5.34
C VAL A 339 13.13 -2.72 -4.93
N ALA A 340 13.57 -3.17 -3.76
CA ALA A 340 14.91 -2.91 -3.26
C ALA A 340 15.51 -4.19 -2.66
N PRO A 341 16.82 -4.45 -2.86
CA PRO A 341 17.55 -5.51 -2.15
C PRO A 341 17.42 -5.32 -0.64
N GLY A 342 17.20 -6.41 0.10
CA GLY A 342 17.33 -6.46 1.55
C GLY A 342 16.77 -5.25 2.32
N ALA A 343 15.52 -4.86 2.04
CA ALA A 343 14.70 -4.11 2.96
C ALA A 343 13.41 -4.91 3.17
N GLY A 344 13.53 -6.07 3.83
CA GLY A 344 12.43 -6.47 4.69
C GLY A 344 12.11 -5.27 5.58
N GLY A 345 10.86 -4.80 5.54
CA GLY A 345 10.48 -3.49 6.02
C GLY A 345 11.19 -3.10 7.31
N LEU A 346 11.73 -1.87 7.32
CA LEU A 346 12.29 -1.18 8.48
C LEU A 346 13.71 -1.63 8.87
N GLY A 347 14.69 -0.80 8.47
CA GLY A 347 15.60 -0.26 9.47
C GLY A 347 15.09 1.10 9.89
#